data_AF-A0A1G8V997-F1
#
_entry.id   AF-A0A1G8V997-F1
#
_cell.length_a   1.000
_cell.length_b   1.000
_cell.length_c   1.000
_cell.angle_alpha   90.00
_cell.angle_beta   90.00
_cell.angle_gamma   90.00
#
_symmetry.space_group_name_H-M   'P 1'
#
loop_
_entity.id
_entity.type
_entity.pdbx_description
1 polymer ?
#
loop_
_entity_poly.entity_id
_entity_poly.type
_entity_poly.pdbx_seq_one_letter_code
_entity_poly.pdbx_strand_id
1 'polypeptide(L)' 'MTDDQFRAEKQYQSSLSIAKSMLEKSIITPEEFALIDEYLLEKYKPLLGTLFSHINLTS' A
#
# COMPACT_ATOMS: atom_id res chain seq x y z
N MET A 1 -5.97 -3.80 18.08
CA MET A 1 -5.32 -4.48 16.94
C MET A 1 -4.79 -5.80 17.44
N THR A 2 -5.13 -6.92 16.79
CA THR A 2 -4.57 -8.25 17.09
C THR A 2 -3.20 -8.43 16.40
N ASP A 3 -2.43 -9.44 16.81
CA ASP A 3 -1.13 -9.71 16.19
C ASP A 3 -1.25 -10.00 14.69
N ASP A 4 -2.30 -10.71 14.27
CA ASP A 4 -2.55 -10.98 12.85
C ASP A 4 -2.95 -9.72 12.09
N GLN A 5 -3.76 -8.84 12.68
CA GLN A 5 -4.08 -7.53 12.09
C GLN A 5 -2.83 -6.67 11.96
N PHE A 6 -1.94 -6.69 12.95
CA PHE A 6 -0.67 -5.97 12.88
C PHE A 6 0.26 -6.51 11.79
N ARG A 7 0.32 -7.83 11.65
CA ARG A 7 1.10 -8.47 10.58
C ARG A 7 0.55 -8.14 9.20
N ALA A 8 -0.77 -8.17 9.05
CA ALA A 8 -1.45 -7.78 7.82
C ALA A 8 -1.17 -6.31 7.46
N GLU A 9 -1.25 -5.40 8.43
CA GLU A 9 -0.92 -3.98 8.24
C GLU A 9 0.52 -3.81 7.77
N LYS A 10 1.49 -4.45 8.46
CA LYS A 10 2.90 -4.38 8.07
C LYS A 10 3.15 -4.90 6.66
N GLN A 11 2.50 -5.99 6.28
CA GLN A 11 2.63 -6.57 4.94
C GLN A 11 2.03 -5.67 3.87
N TYR A 12 0.85 -5.10 4.12
CA TYR A 12 0.21 -4.14 3.24
C TYR A 12 1.11 -2.92 3.01
N GLN A 13 1.57 -2.24 4.08
CA GLN A 13 2.40 -1.03 3.99
C GLN A 13 3.74 -1.29 3.29
N SER A 14 4.37 -2.44 3.57
CA SER A 14 5.63 -2.81 2.90
C SER A 14 5.44 -3.03 1.40
N SER A 15 4.36 -3.71 1.01
CA SER A 15 4.05 -3.99 -0.40
C SER A 15 3.66 -2.70 -1.14
N LEU A 16 2.87 -1.84 -0.49
CA LEU A 16 2.46 -0.55 -1.03
C LEU A 16 3.66 0.38 -1.26
N SER A 17 4.63 0.39 -0.32
CA SER A 17 5.87 1.17 -0.46
C SER A 17 6.69 0.76 -1.70
N ILE A 18 6.77 -0.56 -1.96
CA ILE A 18 7.43 -1.07 -3.17
C ILE A 18 6.68 -0.62 -4.43
N ALA A 19 5.35 -0.77 -4.45
CA ALA A 19 4.53 -0.33 -5.58
C ALA A 19 4.66 1.18 -5.84
N LYS A 20 4.71 2.00 -4.78
CA LYS A 20 4.96 3.45 -4.90
C LYS A 20 6.33 3.73 -5.51
N SER A 21 7.38 3.04 -5.08
CA SER A 21 8.72 3.20 -5.68
C SER A 21 8.75 2.77 -7.15
N MET A 22 7.99 1.75 -7.53
CA MET A 22 7.84 1.34 -8.93
C MET A 22 7.16 2.43 -9.77
N LEU A 23 6.12 3.07 -9.23
CA LEU A 23 5.44 4.19 -9.88
C LEU A 23 6.36 5.40 -10.03
N GLU A 24 7.09 5.79 -8.97
CA GLU A 24 8.06 6.89 -9.00
C GLU A 24 9.16 6.66 -10.05
N LYS A 25 9.58 5.41 -10.23
CA LYS A 25 10.58 5.01 -11.23
C LYS A 25 9.99 4.77 -12.63
N SER A 26 8.69 5.03 -12.83
CA SER A 26 7.96 4.76 -14.09
C SER A 26 8.07 3.30 -14.56
N ILE A 27 8.26 2.36 -13.65
CA ILE A 27 8.26 0.91 -13.93
C ILE A 27 6.82 0.43 -14.19
N ILE A 28 5.86 1.07 -13.51
CA ILE A 28 4.42 0.85 -13.67
C ILE A 28 3.74 2.19 -13.91
N THR A 29 2.57 2.12 -14.54
CA THR A 29 1.66 3.24 -14.75
C THR A 29 0.81 3.52 -13.49
N PRO A 30 0.23 4.72 -13.36
CA PRO A 30 -0.74 5.02 -12.30
C PRO A 30 -1.93 4.05 -12.29
N GLU A 31 -2.39 3.61 -13.47
CA GLU A 31 -3.49 2.65 -13.61
C GLU A 31 -3.10 1.27 -13.06
N GLU A 32 -1.90 0.79 -13.37
CA GLU A 32 -1.36 -0.46 -12.81
C GLU A 32 -1.15 -0.36 -11.30
N PHE A 33 -0.71 0.81 -10.80
CA PHE A 33 -0.58 1.04 -9.37
C PHE A 33 -1.95 0.93 -8.66
N ALA A 34 -3.02 1.47 -9.25
CA ALA A 34 -4.36 1.37 -8.67
C ALA A 34 -4.84 -0.09 -8.57
N LEU A 35 -4.59 -0.90 -9.60
CA LEU A 35 -4.89 -2.34 -9.59
C LEU A 35 -4.09 -3.08 -8.52
N ILE A 36 -2.81 -2.71 -8.33
CA ILE A 36 -1.97 -3.28 -7.28
C ILE A 36 -2.51 -2.90 -5.89
N ASP A 37 -2.87 -1.63 -5.66
CA ASP A 37 -3.40 -1.19 -4.36
C ASP A 37 -4.72 -1.90 -4.02
N GLU A 38 -5.64 -2.01 -4.98
CA GLU A 38 -6.89 -2.77 -4.82
C GLU A 38 -6.63 -4.23 -4.43
N TYR A 39 -5.74 -4.91 -5.17
CA TYR A 39 -5.34 -6.29 -4.86
C TYR A 39 -4.72 -6.42 -3.46
N LEU A 40 -3.88 -5.46 -3.04
CA LEU A 40 -3.25 -5.47 -1.71
C LEU A 40 -4.27 -5.24 -0.59
N LEU A 41 -5.26 -4.36 -0.81
CA LEU A 41 -6.37 -4.12 0.11
C LEU A 41 -7.21 -5.39 0.30
N GLU A 42 -7.57 -6.06 -0.78
CA GLU A 42 -8.33 -7.32 -0.73
C GLU A 42 -7.55 -8.45 -0.04
N LYS A 43 -6.26 -8.57 -0.35
CA LYS A 43 -5.39 -9.64 0.16
C LYS A 43 -5.15 -9.51 1.66
N TYR A 44 -4.79 -8.32 2.13
CA TYR A 44 -4.35 -8.14 3.51
C TYR A 44 -5.45 -7.60 4.43
N LYS A 45 -6.50 -6.99 3.88
CA LYS A 45 -7.59 -6.36 4.67
C LYS A 45 -7.03 -5.54 5.83
N PRO A 46 -6.10 -4.60 5.56
CA PRO A 46 -5.42 -3.82 6.59
C PRO A 46 -6.44 -3.02 7.42
N LEU A 47 -6.16 -2.84 8.70
CA LEU A 47 -7.06 -2.13 9.61
C LEU A 47 -6.97 -0.61 9.42
N LEU A 48 -5.80 -0.09 9.02
CA LEU A 48 -5.52 1.34 8.82
C LEU A 48 -5.28 1.70 7.35
N GLY A 49 -5.41 0.72 6.44
CA GLY A 49 -5.06 0.87 5.03
C GLY A 49 -5.77 2.05 4.39
N THR A 50 -4.98 2.92 3.76
CA THR A 50 -5.25 4.27 3.22
C THR A 50 -4.98 5.48 4.12
N LEU A 51 -4.99 5.35 5.45
CA LEU A 51 -4.72 6.51 6.33
C LEU A 51 -3.30 7.09 6.14
N PHE A 52 -2.34 6.21 5.83
CA PHE A 52 -0.96 6.57 5.50
C PHE A 52 -0.69 6.65 4.00
N SER A 53 -1.61 6.20 3.13
CA SER A 53 -1.38 6.23 1.69
C SER A 53 -1.50 7.65 1.11
N HIS A 54 -2.38 8.47 1.71
CA HIS A 54 -2.66 9.87 1.35
C HIS A 54 -1.89 10.93 2.14
N ILE A 55 -1.04 10.53 3.09
CA ILE A 55 -0.10 11.49 3.70
C ILE A 55 0.98 11.72 2.65
N ASN A 56 0.70 12.66 1.76
CA ASN A 56 1.72 13.33 0.99
C ASN A 56 2.71 13.87 2.03
N LEU A 57 3.87 13.22 2.15
CA LEU A 57 5.02 13.76 2.86
C LEU A 57 5.57 14.93 2.04
N THR A 58 4.76 15.98 1.86
CA THR A 58 5.23 17.29 1.42
C THR A 58 5.87 17.93 2.65
N SER A 59 7.18 17.75 2.77
CA SER A 59 8.05 18.73 3.44
C SER A 59 8.58 19.71 2.40
#